data_AF-A0A3D3QMP8-F1
#
_entry.id   AF-A0A3D3QMP8-F1
#
_cell.length_a   1.000
_cell.length_b   1.000
_cell.length_c   1.000
_cell.angle_alpha   90.00
_cell.angle_beta   90.00
_cell.angle_gamma   90.00
#
_symmetry.space_group_name_H-M   'P 1'
#
loop_
_entity.id
_entity.type
_entity.pdbx_description
1 polymer ?
#
loop_
_entity_poly.entity_id
_entity_poly.type
_entity_poly.pdbx_seq_one_letter_code
_entity_poly.pdbx_strand_id
1 'polypeptide(L)'
;AGVPRENVRVAGVVHGAASLELLTDEHYRTRHGVDNPNKELIAEIIAGGGQIILCGQTAGSRNISEHQLLPGVQLALSAMTAMTVLQQDGYQAILW
;
A
#
# COMPACT_ATOMS: atom_id res chain seq x y z
N ALA A 1 13.85 -21.34 11.02
CA ALA A 1 12.68 -21.84 10.29
C ALA A 1 11.88 -20.65 9.80
N GLY A 2 11.43 -20.65 8.55
CA GLY A 2 10.63 -19.57 7.96
C GLY A 2 9.41 -20.14 7.25
N VAL A 3 8.40 -19.29 7.01
CA VAL A 3 7.22 -19.67 6.23
C VAL A 3 7.63 -19.81 4.75
N PRO A 4 7.28 -20.91 4.05
CA PRO A 4 7.51 -21.03 2.62
C PRO A 4 6.88 -19.86 1.86
N ARG A 5 7.54 -19.33 0.84
CA ARG A 5 7.10 -18.11 0.14
C ARG A 5 5.69 -18.24 -0.43
N GLU A 6 5.33 -19.42 -0.92
CA GLU A 6 4.01 -19.76 -1.43
C GLU A 6 2.90 -19.67 -0.37
N ASN A 7 3.26 -19.69 0.91
CA ASN A 7 2.32 -19.61 2.03
C ASN A 7 2.26 -18.19 2.63
N VAL A 8 3.03 -17.23 2.11
CA VAL A 8 3.01 -15.83 2.57
C VAL A 8 1.83 -15.12 1.91
N ARG A 9 0.79 -14.85 2.69
CA ARG A 9 -0.38 -14.05 2.29
C ARG A 9 -0.53 -12.89 3.24
N VAL A 10 -0.09 -11.70 2.84
CA VAL A 10 -0.17 -10.47 3.63
C VAL A 10 -0.68 -9.33 2.76
N ALA A 11 -1.56 -8.49 3.32
CA ALA A 11 -2.05 -7.29 2.66
C ALA A 11 -1.98 -6.10 3.62
N GLY A 12 -1.36 -5.01 3.18
CA GLY A 12 -1.32 -3.73 3.87
C GLY A 12 -2.34 -2.76 3.28
N VAL A 13 -3.38 -2.43 4.05
CA VAL A 13 -4.37 -1.41 3.65
C VAL A 13 -3.99 -0.07 4.28
N VAL A 14 -3.66 0.91 3.44
CA VAL A 14 -3.12 2.21 3.85
C VAL A 14 -4.15 3.31 3.65
N HIS A 15 -4.28 4.18 4.65
CA HIS A 15 -5.13 5.37 4.60
C HIS A 15 -4.54 6.51 5.45
N GLY A 16 -5.18 7.67 5.41
CA GLY A 16 -4.74 8.82 6.20
C GLY A 16 -3.31 9.27 5.83
N ALA A 17 -2.54 9.71 6.84
CA ALA A 17 -1.20 10.29 6.69
C ALA A 17 -0.25 9.41 5.87
N ALA A 18 -0.27 8.09 6.11
CA ALA A 18 0.61 7.12 5.49
C ALA A 18 0.44 6.99 3.96
N SER A 19 -0.58 7.60 3.35
CA SER A 19 -0.75 7.59 1.90
C SER A 19 0.44 8.19 1.13
N LEU A 20 1.19 9.10 1.77
CA LEU A 20 2.34 9.76 1.15
C LEU A 20 3.54 8.82 1.01
N GLU A 21 3.66 7.81 1.89
CA GLU A 21 4.73 6.82 1.85
C GLU A 21 4.65 5.89 0.64
N LEU A 22 3.52 5.91 -0.09
CA LEU A 22 3.29 5.09 -1.28
C LEU A 22 3.62 5.79 -2.60
N LEU A 23 4.12 7.04 -2.55
CA LEU A 23 4.42 7.83 -3.74
C LEU A 23 5.73 7.41 -4.41
N THR A 24 5.81 7.57 -5.72
CA THR A 24 7.07 7.52 -6.48
C THR A 24 8.08 8.54 -5.95
N ASP A 25 9.38 8.32 -6.22
CA ASP A 25 10.43 9.27 -5.82
C ASP A 25 10.15 10.70 -6.27
N GLU A 26 9.75 10.87 -7.53
CA GLU A 26 9.40 12.19 -8.08
C GLU A 26 8.37 12.90 -7.20
N HIS A 27 7.25 12.23 -6.92
CA HIS A 27 6.14 12.82 -6.17
C HIS A 27 6.41 12.94 -4.68
N TYR A 28 7.16 12.00 -4.09
CA TYR A 28 7.59 12.07 -2.70
C TYR A 28 8.52 13.26 -2.47
N ARG A 29 9.47 13.47 -3.40
CA ARG A 29 10.47 14.55 -3.33
C ARG A 29 9.82 15.93 -3.38
N THR A 30 8.71 16.11 -4.12
CA THR A 30 7.94 17.38 -4.11
C THR A 30 7.41 17.75 -2.73
N ARG A 31 7.16 16.76 -1.86
CA ARG A 31 6.57 16.97 -0.53
C ARG A 31 7.60 16.96 0.59
N HIS A 32 8.66 16.16 0.45
CA HIS A 32 9.62 15.88 1.52
C HIS A 32 11.07 16.29 1.20
N GLY A 33 11.38 16.69 -0.03
CA GLY A 33 12.72 17.12 -0.44
C GLY A 33 13.74 15.99 -0.60
N VAL A 34 13.34 14.73 -0.41
CA VAL A 34 14.17 13.53 -0.53
C VAL A 34 13.46 12.47 -1.36
N ASP A 35 14.18 11.45 -1.82
CA ASP A 35 13.58 10.25 -2.43
C ASP A 35 12.73 9.48 -1.41
N ASN A 36 11.79 8.66 -1.89
CA ASN A 36 10.96 7.87 -0.99
C ASN A 36 11.81 6.77 -0.32
N PRO A 37 12.06 6.84 1.00
CA PRO A 37 12.90 5.86 1.68
C PRO A 37 12.24 4.48 1.77
N ASN A 38 10.92 4.38 1.55
CA ASN A 38 10.16 3.14 1.67
C ASN A 38 10.05 2.36 0.36
N LYS A 39 10.50 2.94 -0.77
CA LYS A 39 10.28 2.36 -2.11
C LYS A 39 10.83 0.93 -2.26
N GLU A 40 12.01 0.69 -1.69
CA GLU A 40 12.67 -0.62 -1.77
C GLU A 40 11.90 -1.65 -0.94
N LEU A 41 11.54 -1.31 0.30
CA LEU A 41 10.73 -2.17 1.17
C LEU A 41 9.37 -2.50 0.54
N ILE A 42 8.68 -1.52 -0.03
CA ILE A 42 7.38 -1.72 -0.68
C ILE A 42 7.53 -2.63 -1.89
N ALA A 43 8.56 -2.43 -2.71
CA ALA A 43 8.85 -3.29 -3.85
C ALA A 43 9.16 -4.74 -3.42
N GLU A 44 9.91 -4.93 -2.33
CA GLU A 44 10.21 -6.26 -1.79
C GLU A 44 8.97 -6.98 -1.25
N ILE A 45 8.07 -6.26 -0.55
CA ILE A 45 6.80 -6.82 -0.08
C ILE A 45 5.97 -7.31 -1.26
N ILE A 46 5.84 -6.48 -2.31
CA ILE A 46 5.07 -6.82 -3.51
C ILE A 46 5.71 -7.99 -4.26
N ALA A 47 7.04 -7.97 -4.45
CA ALA A 47 7.79 -9.07 -5.07
C ALA A 47 7.68 -10.37 -4.26
N GLY A 48 7.49 -10.29 -2.94
CA GLY A 48 7.23 -11.40 -2.04
C GLY A 48 5.79 -11.93 -2.06
N GLY A 49 4.90 -11.37 -2.90
CA GLY A 49 3.49 -11.76 -3.00
C GLY A 49 2.56 -11.01 -2.05
N GLY A 50 3.07 -10.03 -1.30
CA GLY A 50 2.27 -9.14 -0.47
C GLY A 50 1.49 -8.13 -1.31
N GLN A 51 0.38 -7.64 -0.76
CA GLN A 51 -0.44 -6.60 -1.39
C GLN A 51 -0.31 -5.29 -0.62
N ILE A 52 -0.19 -4.17 -1.32
CA ILE A 52 -0.25 -2.83 -0.74
C ILE A 52 -1.40 -2.08 -1.41
N ILE A 53 -2.39 -1.67 -0.62
CA ILE A 53 -3.67 -1.14 -1.12
C ILE A 53 -3.92 0.22 -0.49
N LEU A 54 -4.02 1.27 -1.31
CA LEU A 54 -4.36 2.61 -0.88
C LEU A 54 -5.88 2.83 -0.86
N CYS A 55 -6.37 3.50 0.18
CA CYS A 55 -7.73 4.02 0.27
C CYS A 55 -8.00 5.11 -0.78
N GLY A 56 -8.88 4.84 -1.74
CA GLY A 56 -9.27 5.78 -2.81
C GLY A 56 -9.88 7.08 -2.30
N GLN A 57 -10.66 7.06 -1.23
CA GLN A 57 -11.16 8.30 -0.60
C GLN A 57 -10.03 9.15 0.01
N THR A 58 -9.00 8.50 0.58
CA THR A 58 -7.80 9.23 1.04
C THR A 58 -7.04 9.80 -0.15
N ALA A 59 -6.87 9.00 -1.23
CA ALA A 59 -6.20 9.46 -2.44
C ALA A 59 -6.92 10.67 -3.06
N GLY A 60 -8.24 10.58 -3.22
CA GLY A 60 -9.09 11.66 -3.75
C GLY A 60 -9.01 12.94 -2.91
N SER A 61 -9.13 12.85 -1.58
CA SER A 61 -9.02 14.04 -0.71
C SER A 61 -7.62 14.68 -0.69
N ARG A 62 -6.60 13.97 -1.18
CA ARG A 62 -5.19 14.43 -1.21
C ARG A 62 -4.66 14.69 -2.62
N ASN A 63 -5.54 14.65 -3.63
CA ASN A 63 -5.19 14.75 -5.05
C ASN A 63 -4.06 13.79 -5.44
N ILE A 64 -4.14 12.54 -4.96
CA ILE A 64 -3.22 11.47 -5.34
C ILE A 64 -3.89 10.63 -6.43
N SER A 65 -3.22 10.48 -7.56
CA SER A 65 -3.64 9.60 -8.66
C SER A 65 -2.71 8.40 -8.83
N GLU A 66 -3.19 7.37 -9.51
CA GLU A 66 -2.48 6.09 -9.65
C GLU A 66 -1.05 6.21 -10.21
N HIS A 67 -0.82 7.10 -11.20
CA HIS A 67 0.52 7.29 -11.78
C HIS A 67 1.55 7.88 -10.81
N GLN A 68 1.10 8.42 -9.68
CA GLN A 68 1.96 8.99 -8.65
C GLN A 68 2.41 7.93 -7.65
N LEU A 69 1.79 6.75 -7.66
CA LEU A 69 2.06 5.65 -6.73
C LEU A 69 3.23 4.78 -7.20
N LEU A 70 3.91 4.17 -6.25
CA LEU A 70 4.92 3.15 -6.53
C LEU A 70 4.32 1.99 -7.36
N PRO A 71 5.09 1.39 -8.28
CA PRO A 71 4.63 0.25 -9.07
C PRO A 71 4.07 -0.88 -8.19
N GLY A 72 2.91 -1.41 -8.56
CA GLY A 72 2.24 -2.52 -7.86
C GLY A 72 1.38 -2.11 -6.66
N VAL A 73 1.42 -0.85 -6.22
CA VAL A 73 0.44 -0.33 -5.25
C VAL A 73 -0.94 -0.30 -5.90
N GLN A 74 -1.92 -0.89 -5.23
CA GLN A 74 -3.30 -0.98 -5.68
C GLN A 74 -4.13 0.18 -5.12
N LEU A 75 -5.19 0.57 -5.82
CA LEU A 75 -6.15 1.55 -5.34
C LEU A 75 -7.52 0.88 -5.15
N ALA A 76 -8.06 0.94 -3.94
CA ALA A 76 -9.42 0.49 -3.64
C ALA A 76 -10.37 1.68 -3.51
N LEU A 77 -11.69 1.46 -3.53
CA LEU A 77 -12.68 2.52 -3.29
C LEU A 77 -12.44 3.20 -1.93
N SER A 78 -12.28 2.41 -0.88
CA SER A 78 -11.88 2.86 0.45
C SER A 78 -11.09 1.78 1.19
N ALA A 79 -10.37 2.17 2.24
CA ALA A 79 -9.73 1.22 3.16
C ALA A 79 -10.75 0.23 3.73
N MET A 80 -11.94 0.72 4.10
CA MET A 80 -13.01 -0.13 4.65
C MET A 80 -13.44 -1.20 3.64
N THR A 81 -13.65 -0.83 2.37
CA THR A 81 -14.01 -1.81 1.33
C THR A 81 -12.92 -2.84 1.08
N ALA A 82 -11.64 -2.41 1.03
CA ALA A 82 -10.52 -3.32 0.86
C ALA A 82 -10.40 -4.31 2.03
N MET A 83 -10.52 -3.81 3.27
CA MET A 83 -10.49 -4.66 4.46
C MET A 83 -11.65 -5.66 4.50
N THR A 84 -12.86 -5.27 4.07
CA THR A 84 -14.00 -6.19 3.99
C THR A 84 -13.77 -7.31 2.98
N VAL A 85 -13.28 -6.98 1.78
CA VAL A 85 -12.96 -7.99 0.75
C VAL A 85 -11.86 -8.93 1.23
N LEU A 86 -10.78 -8.39 1.79
CA LEU A 86 -9.69 -9.21 2.34
C LEU A 86 -10.19 -10.14 3.45
N GLN A 87 -11.04 -9.66 4.35
CA GLN A 87 -11.61 -10.51 5.40
C GLN A 87 -12.47 -11.64 4.84
N GLN A 88 -13.25 -11.38 3.78
CA GLN A 88 -14.00 -12.41 3.07
C GLN A 88 -13.09 -13.44 2.39
N ASP A 89 -11.90 -13.02 1.95
CA ASP A 89 -10.85 -13.87 1.36
C ASP A 89 -10.01 -14.64 2.40
N GLY A 90 -10.43 -14.59 3.67
CA GLY A 90 -9.81 -15.31 4.78
C GLY A 90 -8.63 -14.60 5.43
N TYR A 91 -8.40 -13.32 5.13
CA TYR A 91 -7.44 -12.52 5.88
C TYR A 91 -8.00 -12.11 7.24
N GLN A 92 -7.14 -12.04 8.24
CA GLN A 92 -7.50 -11.50 9.55
C GLN A 92 -6.90 -10.12 9.74
N ALA A 93 -7.71 -9.18 10.21
CA ALA A 93 -7.25 -7.83 10.50
C ALA A 93 -6.31 -7.85 11.70
N ILE A 94 -5.11 -7.29 11.50
CA ILE A 94 -4.18 -6.95 12.57
C ILE A 94 -4.19 -5.43 12.64
N LEU A 95 -4.92 -4.90 13.63
CA LEU A 95 -4.97 -3.46 13.88
C LEU A 95 -3.68 -3.07 14.61
N TRP A 96 -2.93 -2.14 14.02
CA TRP A 96 -1.72 -1.55 14.60
C TRP A 96 -2.05 -0.34 15.48
#